data_AF-A2DS01-F1
#
_entry.id   AF-A2DS01-F1
#
_cell.length_a   1.000
_cell.length_b   1.000
_cell.length_c   1.000
_cell.angle_alpha   90.00
_cell.angle_beta   90.00
_cell.angle_gamma   90.00
#
_symmetry.space_group_name_H-M   'P 1'
#
loop_
_entity.id
_entity.type
_entity.pdbx_description
1 polymer ?
#
loop_
_entity_poly.entity_id
_entity_poly.type
_entity_poly.pdbx_seq_one_letter_code
_entity_poly.pdbx_strand_id
1 'polypeptide(L)'
;MVSVDPVGRTALHLAAWFGHNDIVKLLLAKGAKPDVIDNAGRTALHLAAWFGNVPSLQELISKGAPLNHQDKSGNTALHLACQNNHKDVVTILLNAGANTKLKNALGLTILNIAEADDKPEILEILQQKEGEDTKHRGLIVDKNMLHEQRSMQRTLDEIAVAQEKRSQDIHQLREKLDQHGQRLIQINTMQNELKHQIQEMEDVANQIAAKISELIPKKSSRFTMTHILK
;
A
#
# COMPACT_ATOMS: atom_id res chain seq x y z
N MET A 1 -37.11 -8.31 41.20
CA MET A 1 -37.84 -8.99 40.11
C MET A 1 -38.54 -7.90 39.31
N VAL A 2 -38.34 -7.82 37.99
CA VAL A 2 -39.04 -6.81 37.17
C VAL A 2 -40.48 -7.28 37.02
N SER A 3 -41.46 -6.44 37.39
CA SER A 3 -42.87 -6.77 37.21
C SER A 3 -43.20 -6.80 35.71
N VAL A 4 -43.81 -7.88 35.26
CA VAL A 4 -44.22 -8.10 33.87
C VAL A 4 -45.69 -8.47 33.80
N ASP A 5 -46.33 -8.16 32.68
CA ASP A 5 -47.68 -8.63 32.37
C ASP A 5 -47.68 -10.13 31.94
N PRO A 6 -48.84 -10.76 31.68
CA PRO A 6 -48.92 -12.17 31.28
C PRO A 6 -48.18 -12.53 29.99
N VAL A 7 -47.85 -11.55 29.13
CA VAL A 7 -47.08 -11.75 27.90
C VAL A 7 -45.61 -11.34 28.04
N GLY A 8 -45.14 -11.14 29.28
CA GLY A 8 -43.74 -10.84 29.60
C GLY A 8 -43.35 -9.39 29.37
N ARG A 9 -44.30 -8.48 29.13
CA ARG A 9 -44.00 -7.07 28.88
C ARG A 9 -43.78 -6.33 30.20
N THR A 10 -42.68 -5.58 30.24
CA THR A 10 -42.42 -4.62 31.32
C THR A 10 -43.19 -3.32 31.08
N ALA A 11 -43.24 -2.44 32.09
CA ALA A 11 -43.76 -1.08 31.91
C ALA A 11 -43.05 -0.32 30.77
N LEU A 12 -41.76 -0.58 30.54
CA LEU A 12 -41.00 0.06 29.45
C LEU A 12 -41.47 -0.43 28.07
N HIS A 13 -41.81 -1.72 27.93
CA HIS A 13 -42.40 -2.24 26.70
C HIS A 13 -43.73 -1.57 26.39
N LEU A 14 -44.62 -1.47 27.38
CA LEU A 14 -45.93 -0.86 27.20
C LEU A 14 -45.79 0.64 26.87
N ALA A 15 -44.92 1.36 27.58
CA ALA A 15 -44.66 2.77 27.30
C ALA A 15 -44.12 3.00 25.87
N ALA A 16 -43.19 2.17 25.41
CA ALA A 16 -42.65 2.23 24.06
C ALA A 16 -43.69 1.85 22.99
N TRP A 17 -44.57 0.88 23.28
CA TRP A 17 -45.66 0.47 22.40
C TRP A 17 -46.67 1.60 22.18
N PHE A 18 -47.10 2.26 23.26
CA PHE A 18 -48.09 3.35 23.19
C PHE A 18 -47.49 4.73 22.88
N GLY A 19 -46.16 4.82 22.69
CA GLY A 19 -45.48 6.10 22.39
C GLY A 19 -45.48 7.10 23.55
N HIS A 20 -45.61 6.62 24.79
CA HIS A 20 -45.59 7.46 26.00
C HIS A 20 -44.15 7.86 26.35
N ASN A 21 -43.61 8.80 25.57
CA ASN A 21 -42.20 9.20 25.61
C ASN A 21 -41.74 9.65 27.01
N ASP A 22 -42.58 10.39 27.75
CA ASP A 22 -42.24 10.85 29.10
C ASP A 22 -42.12 9.69 30.09
N ILE A 23 -42.97 8.67 29.92
CA ILE A 23 -42.91 7.44 30.73
C ILE A 23 -41.67 6.63 30.35
N VAL A 24 -41.32 6.53 29.06
CA VAL A 24 -40.08 5.87 28.60
C VAL A 24 -38.86 6.52 29.25
N LYS A 25 -38.75 7.86 29.18
CA LYS A 25 -37.67 8.63 29.81
C LYS A 25 -37.62 8.42 31.32
N LEU A 26 -38.76 8.51 32.00
CA LEU A 26 -38.85 8.32 33.44
C LEU A 26 -38.39 6.91 33.85
N LEU A 27 -38.87 5.87 33.17
CA LEU A 27 -38.52 4.48 33.47
C LEU A 27 -37.03 4.22 33.27
N LEU A 28 -36.45 4.69 32.16
CA LEU A 28 -35.02 4.55 31.89
C LEU A 28 -34.17 5.34 32.91
N ALA A 29 -34.60 6.54 33.30
CA ALA A 29 -33.94 7.32 34.36
C ALA A 29 -34.00 6.64 35.74
N LYS A 30 -35.04 5.83 36.00
CA LYS A 30 -35.17 5.00 37.21
C LYS A 30 -34.48 3.64 37.11
N GLY A 31 -33.71 3.39 36.04
CA GLY A 31 -32.91 2.18 35.89
C GLY A 31 -33.65 1.00 35.27
N ALA A 32 -34.77 1.23 34.57
CA ALA A 32 -35.35 0.21 33.71
C ALA A 32 -34.33 -0.21 32.64
N LYS A 33 -34.14 -1.51 32.47
CA LYS A 33 -33.18 -2.04 31.50
C LYS A 33 -33.80 -2.11 30.10
N PRO A 34 -33.15 -1.56 29.06
CA PRO A 34 -33.69 -1.54 27.71
C PRO A 34 -33.54 -2.87 26.93
N ASP A 35 -32.80 -3.83 27.49
CA ASP A 35 -32.50 -5.14 26.90
C ASP A 35 -33.46 -6.26 27.35
N VAL A 36 -34.42 -5.97 28.23
CA VAL A 36 -35.43 -6.95 28.63
C VAL A 36 -36.30 -7.30 27.43
N ILE A 37 -36.64 -8.59 27.30
CA ILE A 37 -37.46 -9.13 26.22
C ILE A 37 -38.82 -9.60 26.73
N ASP A 38 -39.84 -9.47 25.90
CA ASP A 38 -41.16 -10.07 26.12
C ASP A 38 -41.21 -11.54 25.66
N ASN A 39 -42.36 -12.20 25.82
CA ASN A 39 -42.53 -13.60 25.42
C ASN A 39 -42.38 -13.85 23.91
N ALA A 40 -42.37 -12.82 23.07
CA ALA A 40 -42.09 -12.91 21.63
C ALA A 40 -40.61 -12.61 21.30
N GLY A 41 -39.76 -12.39 22.31
CA GLY A 41 -38.35 -12.03 22.12
C GLY A 41 -38.15 -10.56 21.76
N ARG A 42 -39.18 -9.71 21.89
CA ARG A 42 -39.09 -8.30 21.49
C ARG A 42 -38.60 -7.46 22.65
N THR A 43 -37.71 -6.54 22.38
CA THR A 43 -37.31 -5.47 23.31
C THR A 43 -38.24 -4.25 23.17
N ALA A 44 -38.16 -3.30 24.09
CA ALA A 44 -38.84 -2.00 23.95
C ALA A 44 -38.48 -1.27 22.63
N LEU A 45 -37.26 -1.46 22.11
CA LEU A 45 -36.82 -0.88 20.84
C LEU A 45 -37.58 -1.46 19.64
N HIS A 46 -37.88 -2.77 19.66
CA HIS A 46 -38.70 -3.40 18.62
C HIS A 46 -40.10 -2.78 18.58
N LEU A 47 -40.70 -2.54 19.75
CA LEU A 47 -42.03 -1.97 19.86
C LEU A 47 -42.05 -0.51 19.40
N ALA A 48 -41.08 0.30 19.85
CA ALA A 48 -40.95 1.67 19.38
C ALA A 48 -40.76 1.74 17.84
N ALA A 49 -39.97 0.83 17.28
CA ALA A 49 -39.72 0.77 15.84
C ALA A 49 -40.96 0.33 15.04
N TRP A 50 -41.73 -0.65 15.55
CA TRP A 50 -42.97 -1.11 14.92
C TRP A 50 -44.01 0.01 14.79
N PHE A 51 -44.12 0.87 15.80
CA PHE A 51 -45.09 1.96 15.84
C PHE A 51 -44.57 3.31 15.31
N GLY A 52 -43.31 3.39 14.90
CA GLY A 52 -42.75 4.65 14.38
C GLY A 52 -42.46 5.69 15.47
N ASN A 53 -42.33 5.28 16.74
CA ASN A 53 -42.22 6.19 17.89
C ASN A 53 -40.80 6.76 18.02
N VAL A 54 -40.46 7.76 17.19
CA VAL A 54 -39.12 8.37 17.10
C VAL A 54 -38.56 8.84 18.45
N PRO A 55 -39.29 9.57 19.33
CA PRO A 55 -38.67 10.07 20.57
C PRO A 55 -38.36 8.94 21.56
N SER A 56 -39.23 7.94 21.66
CA SER A 56 -38.98 6.74 22.47
C SER A 56 -37.80 5.95 21.92
N LEU A 57 -37.71 5.80 20.59
CA LEU A 57 -36.62 5.12 19.91
C LEU A 57 -35.26 5.79 20.23
N GLN A 58 -35.17 7.11 20.07
CA GLN A 58 -33.95 7.87 20.36
C GLN A 58 -33.52 7.73 21.82
N GLU A 59 -34.45 7.82 22.77
CA GLU A 59 -34.14 7.65 24.18
C GLU A 59 -33.62 6.23 24.46
N LEU A 60 -34.28 5.20 23.93
CA LEU A 60 -33.87 3.80 24.07
C LEU A 60 -32.45 3.57 23.52
N ILE A 61 -32.16 4.08 22.33
CA ILE A 61 -30.82 4.00 21.72
C ILE A 61 -29.78 4.71 22.61
N SER A 62 -30.09 5.92 23.10
CA SER A 62 -29.18 6.69 23.97
C SER A 62 -28.85 5.96 25.28
N LYS A 63 -29.73 5.07 25.73
CA LYS A 63 -29.55 4.23 26.93
C LYS A 63 -28.98 2.85 26.62
N GLY A 64 -28.49 2.62 25.41
CA GLY A 64 -27.80 1.39 25.03
C GLY A 64 -28.74 0.22 24.72
N ALA A 65 -29.96 0.48 24.22
CA ALA A 65 -30.82 -0.59 23.71
C ALA A 65 -30.11 -1.39 22.61
N PRO A 66 -30.21 -2.74 22.60
CA PRO A 66 -29.50 -3.56 21.64
C PRO A 66 -30.10 -3.45 20.24
N LEU A 67 -29.47 -2.66 19.37
CA LEU A 67 -29.94 -2.35 18.00
C LEU A 67 -30.17 -3.61 17.13
N ASN A 68 -29.31 -4.61 17.31
CA ASN A 68 -29.22 -5.80 16.47
C ASN A 68 -29.83 -7.05 17.12
N HIS A 69 -30.52 -6.91 18.25
CA HIS A 69 -31.25 -8.04 18.84
C HIS A 69 -32.34 -8.51 17.87
N GLN A 70 -32.53 -9.82 17.76
CA GLN A 70 -33.52 -10.44 16.90
C GLN A 70 -34.64 -11.03 17.76
N ASP A 71 -35.88 -10.71 17.42
CA ASP A 71 -37.05 -11.35 18.03
C ASP A 71 -37.16 -12.84 17.64
N LYS A 72 -38.19 -13.53 18.14
CA LYS A 72 -38.40 -14.96 17.82
C LYS A 72 -38.62 -15.26 16.33
N SER A 73 -38.98 -14.25 15.54
CA SER A 73 -39.12 -14.35 14.07
C SER A 73 -37.83 -13.93 13.35
N GLY A 74 -36.74 -13.68 14.08
CA GLY A 74 -35.48 -13.22 13.53
C GLY A 74 -35.50 -11.73 13.13
N ASN A 75 -36.58 -10.99 13.37
CA ASN A 75 -36.64 -9.59 12.98
C ASN A 75 -35.89 -8.74 14.00
N THR A 76 -35.07 -7.81 13.50
CA THR A 76 -34.54 -6.71 14.33
C THR A 76 -35.51 -5.53 14.34
N ALA A 77 -35.32 -4.56 15.24
CA ALA A 77 -36.07 -3.30 15.21
C ALA A 77 -36.04 -2.62 13.82
N LEU A 78 -34.91 -2.73 13.11
CA LEU A 78 -34.74 -2.20 11.76
C LEU A 78 -35.64 -2.91 10.73
N HIS A 79 -35.78 -4.24 10.80
CA HIS A 79 -36.73 -4.99 9.96
C HIS A 79 -38.17 -4.52 10.19
N LEU A 80 -38.57 -4.36 11.46
CA LEU A 80 -39.93 -3.95 11.82
C LEU A 80 -40.26 -2.53 11.36
N ALA A 81 -39.31 -1.60 11.48
CA ALA A 81 -39.44 -0.24 10.98
C ALA A 81 -39.64 -0.21 9.46
N CYS A 82 -38.85 -1.02 8.73
CA CYS A 82 -38.99 -1.16 7.28
C CYS A 82 -40.34 -1.75 6.89
N GLN A 83 -40.75 -2.86 7.52
CA GLN A 83 -42.04 -3.51 7.27
C GLN A 83 -43.22 -2.54 7.39
N ASN A 84 -43.18 -1.64 8.37
CA ASN A 84 -44.22 -0.65 8.62
C ASN A 84 -43.98 0.71 7.94
N ASN A 85 -43.00 0.82 7.04
CA ASN A 85 -42.66 2.03 6.28
C ASN A 85 -42.30 3.26 7.14
N HIS A 86 -41.70 3.06 8.31
CA HIS A 86 -41.27 4.13 9.21
C HIS A 86 -39.88 4.65 8.85
N LYS A 87 -39.81 5.46 7.80
CA LYS A 87 -38.56 5.99 7.20
C LYS A 87 -37.66 6.70 8.21
N ASP A 88 -38.23 7.55 9.06
CA ASP A 88 -37.45 8.29 10.07
C ASP A 88 -36.79 7.36 11.08
N VAL A 89 -37.52 6.30 11.50
CA VAL A 89 -36.98 5.26 12.38
C VAL A 89 -35.87 4.47 11.69
N VAL A 90 -36.05 4.13 10.41
CA VAL A 90 -35.00 3.47 9.60
C VAL A 90 -33.73 4.31 9.58
N THR A 91 -33.85 5.60 9.22
CA THR A 91 -32.71 6.53 9.18
C THR A 91 -32.00 6.63 10.54
N ILE A 92 -32.75 6.74 11.63
CA ILE A 92 -32.17 6.83 12.99
C ILE A 92 -31.43 5.54 13.35
N LEU A 93 -32.01 4.37 13.07
CA LEU A 93 -31.39 3.09 13.37
C LEU A 93 -30.11 2.88 12.54
N LEU A 94 -30.11 3.24 11.27
CA LEU A 94 -28.92 3.17 10.42
C LEU A 94 -27.81 4.11 10.91
N ASN A 95 -28.16 5.35 11.25
CA ASN A 95 -27.20 6.31 11.83
C ASN A 95 -26.64 5.84 13.18
N ALA A 96 -27.39 5.04 13.93
CA ALA A 96 -26.93 4.41 15.17
C ALA A 96 -26.06 3.16 14.94
N GLY A 97 -25.87 2.70 13.70
CA GLY A 97 -25.07 1.53 13.36
C GLY A 97 -25.83 0.20 13.38
N ALA A 98 -27.15 0.21 13.17
CA ALA A 98 -27.90 -1.03 12.98
C ALA A 98 -27.43 -1.80 11.74
N ASN A 99 -27.31 -3.13 11.86
CA ASN A 99 -26.77 -3.98 10.81
C ASN A 99 -27.84 -4.34 9.77
N THR A 100 -27.68 -3.85 8.55
CA THR A 100 -28.58 -4.11 7.40
C THR A 100 -28.49 -5.54 6.84
N LYS A 101 -27.42 -6.27 7.15
CA LYS A 101 -27.12 -7.59 6.58
C LYS A 101 -27.68 -8.76 7.40
N LEU A 102 -28.27 -8.49 8.57
CA LEU A 102 -28.93 -9.53 9.35
C LEU A 102 -30.14 -10.06 8.61
N LYS A 103 -30.35 -11.37 8.69
CA LYS A 103 -31.47 -12.07 8.07
C LYS A 103 -32.47 -12.47 9.13
N ASN A 104 -33.76 -12.27 8.86
CA ASN A 104 -34.82 -12.80 9.70
C ASN A 104 -35.03 -14.32 9.48
N ALA A 105 -36.01 -14.93 10.15
CA ALA A 105 -36.28 -16.36 10.04
C ALA A 105 -36.69 -16.82 8.62
N LEU A 106 -37.12 -15.88 7.76
CA LEU A 106 -37.41 -16.14 6.34
C LEU A 106 -36.16 -16.00 5.45
N GLY A 107 -34.99 -15.69 6.02
CA GLY A 107 -33.76 -15.45 5.28
C GLY A 107 -33.70 -14.07 4.61
N LEU A 108 -34.66 -13.19 4.91
CA LEU A 108 -34.77 -11.86 4.29
C LEU A 108 -33.97 -10.83 5.08
N THR A 109 -33.21 -10.01 4.36
CA THR A 109 -32.59 -8.78 4.88
C THR A 109 -33.55 -7.59 4.79
N ILE A 110 -33.18 -6.44 5.35
CA ILE A 110 -33.97 -5.21 5.17
C ILE A 110 -34.11 -4.81 3.69
N LEU A 111 -33.06 -5.02 2.88
CA LEU A 111 -33.09 -4.71 1.46
C LEU A 111 -34.15 -5.57 0.75
N ASN A 112 -34.18 -6.87 1.03
CA ASN A 112 -35.18 -7.76 0.42
C ASN A 112 -36.61 -7.39 0.81
N ILE A 113 -36.84 -6.97 2.06
CA ILE A 113 -38.17 -6.50 2.51
C ILE A 113 -38.55 -5.21 1.79
N ALA A 114 -37.62 -4.25 1.69
CA ALA A 114 -37.89 -2.97 1.03
C ALA A 114 -38.17 -3.15 -0.48
N GLU A 115 -37.48 -4.08 -1.13
CA GLU A 115 -37.73 -4.44 -2.55
C GLU A 115 -39.06 -5.17 -2.73
N ALA A 116 -39.35 -6.18 -1.90
CA ALA A 116 -40.57 -6.99 -2.03
C ALA A 116 -41.85 -6.19 -1.74
N ASP A 117 -41.78 -5.24 -0.81
CA ASP A 117 -42.92 -4.41 -0.40
C ASP A 117 -43.00 -3.07 -1.15
N ASP A 118 -42.15 -2.85 -2.17
CA ASP A 118 -42.05 -1.60 -2.96
C ASP A 118 -41.92 -0.33 -2.11
N LYS A 119 -40.80 -0.19 -1.38
CA LYS A 119 -40.53 0.93 -0.45
C LYS A 119 -39.42 1.84 -0.99
N PRO A 120 -39.69 2.67 -2.01
CA PRO A 120 -38.67 3.40 -2.76
C PRO A 120 -37.83 4.33 -1.88
N GLU A 121 -38.43 5.03 -0.91
CA GLU A 121 -37.66 5.96 -0.08
C GLU A 121 -36.74 5.23 0.92
N ILE A 122 -37.13 4.05 1.40
CA ILE A 122 -36.24 3.23 2.24
C ILE A 122 -35.09 2.67 1.41
N LEU A 123 -35.34 2.27 0.16
CA LEU A 123 -34.29 1.85 -0.76
C LEU A 123 -33.30 2.98 -1.02
N GLU A 124 -33.79 4.21 -1.23
CA GLU A 124 -32.93 5.39 -1.38
C GLU A 124 -32.05 5.62 -0.13
N ILE A 125 -32.65 5.57 1.07
CA ILE A 125 -31.91 5.70 2.33
C ILE A 125 -30.81 4.64 2.45
N LEU A 126 -31.10 3.38 2.10
CA LEU A 126 -30.13 2.28 2.16
C LEU A 126 -28.98 2.50 1.15
N GLN A 127 -29.28 2.92 -0.08
CA GLN A 127 -28.26 3.21 -1.10
C GLN A 127 -27.35 4.37 -0.70
N GLN A 128 -27.91 5.43 -0.12
CA GLN A 128 -27.12 6.57 0.37
C GLN A 128 -26.12 6.14 1.44
N LYS A 129 -26.51 5.22 2.34
CA LYS A 129 -25.62 4.71 3.39
C LYS A 129 -24.50 3.83 2.86
N GLU A 130 -24.77 2.98 1.87
CA GLU A 130 -23.71 2.20 1.22
C GLU A 130 -22.69 3.08 0.46
N GLY A 131 -23.15 4.21 -0.10
CA GLY A 131 -22.28 5.22 -0.73
C GLY A 131 -21.33 5.94 0.26
N GLU A 132 -21.77 6.18 1.49
CA GLU A 132 -20.94 6.80 2.54
C GLU A 132 -19.81 5.85 3.00
N ASP A 133 -20.15 4.58 3.23
CA ASP A 133 -19.20 3.55 3.65
C ASP A 133 -18.11 3.28 2.59
N THR A 134 -18.50 3.29 1.30
CA THR A 134 -17.56 3.11 0.19
C THR A 134 -16.64 4.32 0.00
N LYS A 135 -17.15 5.55 0.18
CA LYS A 135 -16.34 6.77 0.10
C LYS A 135 -15.28 6.84 1.20
N HIS A 136 -15.62 6.44 2.43
CA HIS A 136 -14.67 6.37 3.53
C HIS A 136 -13.58 5.32 3.28
N ARG A 137 -13.94 4.19 2.66
CA ARG A 137 -12.99 3.13 2.27
C ARG A 137 -12.08 3.55 1.11
N GLY A 138 -12.60 4.27 0.12
CA GLY A 138 -11.83 4.82 -1.00
C GLY A 138 -10.73 5.79 -0.56
N LEU A 139 -11.06 6.70 0.36
CA LEU A 139 -10.10 7.67 0.92
C LEU A 139 -8.92 7.02 1.67
N ILE A 140 -9.11 5.84 2.27
CA ILE A 140 -8.06 5.10 2.96
C ILE A 140 -7.15 4.39 1.96
N VAL A 141 -7.72 3.80 0.91
CA VAL A 141 -6.97 3.12 -0.16
C VAL A 141 -6.12 4.12 -0.96
N ASP A 142 -6.67 5.30 -1.28
CA ASP A 142 -5.97 6.33 -2.05
C ASP A 142 -4.71 6.84 -1.34
N LYS A 143 -4.75 7.02 -0.01
CA LYS A 143 -3.58 7.48 0.77
C LYS A 143 -2.45 6.45 0.77
N ASN A 144 -2.77 5.16 0.88
CA ASN A 144 -1.77 4.09 0.85
C ASN A 144 -1.15 3.94 -0.55
N MET A 145 -1.98 3.99 -1.60
CA MET A 145 -1.53 3.95 -2.99
C MET A 145 -0.64 5.15 -3.35
N LEU A 146 -0.99 6.36 -2.90
CA LEU A 146 -0.16 7.56 -3.08
C LEU A 146 1.18 7.47 -2.34
N HIS A 147 1.23 6.84 -1.16
CA HIS A 147 2.48 6.67 -0.41
C HIS A 147 3.41 5.68 -1.12
N GLU A 148 2.89 4.54 -1.59
CA GLU A 148 3.65 3.57 -2.37
C GLU A 148 4.13 4.16 -3.70
N GLN A 149 3.27 4.90 -4.42
CA GLN A 149 3.65 5.57 -5.66
C GLN A 149 4.76 6.61 -5.44
N ARG A 150 4.69 7.40 -4.37
CA ARG A 150 5.75 8.35 -4.00
C ARG A 150 7.05 7.66 -3.59
N SER A 151 6.96 6.52 -2.90
CA SER A 151 8.13 5.71 -2.54
C SER A 151 8.78 5.14 -3.81
N MET A 152 7.99 4.61 -4.73
CA MET A 152 8.48 4.06 -6.00
C MET A 152 9.11 5.14 -6.89
N GLN A 153 8.50 6.33 -6.96
CA GLN A 153 9.07 7.45 -7.72
C GLN A 153 10.44 7.86 -7.19
N ARG A 154 10.63 7.94 -5.86
CA ARG A 154 11.94 8.22 -5.26
C ARG A 154 12.97 7.17 -5.64
N THR A 155 12.61 5.89 -5.62
CA THR A 155 13.54 4.82 -6.02
C THR A 155 13.92 4.91 -7.51
N LEU A 156 12.99 5.30 -8.39
CA LEU A 156 13.28 5.53 -9.81
C LEU A 156 14.23 6.71 -10.01
N ASP A 157 14.02 7.81 -9.29
CA ASP A 157 14.87 9.00 -9.37
C ASP A 157 16.30 8.67 -8.86
N GLU A 158 16.42 7.90 -7.78
CA GLU A 158 17.72 7.43 -7.26
C GLU A 158 18.46 6.53 -8.26
N ILE A 159 17.74 5.62 -8.94
CA ILE A 159 18.32 4.76 -9.99
C ILE A 159 18.80 5.60 -11.18
N ALA A 160 18.03 6.60 -11.61
CA ALA A 160 18.40 7.47 -12.72
C ALA A 160 19.71 8.22 -12.43
N VAL A 161 19.84 8.80 -11.22
CA VAL A 161 21.06 9.48 -10.78
C VAL A 161 22.26 8.50 -10.75
N ALA A 162 22.05 7.29 -10.24
CA ALA A 162 23.11 6.27 -10.19
C ALA A 162 23.56 5.82 -11.60
N GLN A 163 22.62 5.71 -12.55
CA GLN A 163 22.93 5.38 -13.94
C GLN A 163 23.72 6.47 -14.65
N GLU A 164 23.36 7.74 -14.43
CA GLU A 164 24.10 8.87 -15.01
C GLU A 164 25.54 8.92 -14.49
N LYS A 165 25.72 8.76 -13.18
CA LYS A 165 27.07 8.68 -12.57
C LYS A 165 27.88 7.53 -13.16
N ARG A 166 27.28 6.35 -13.31
CA ARG A 166 27.94 5.19 -13.92
C ARG A 166 28.35 5.45 -15.37
N SER A 167 27.51 6.17 -16.13
CA SER A 167 27.83 6.57 -17.51
C SER A 167 29.05 7.51 -17.56
N GLN A 168 29.11 8.48 -16.64
CA GLN A 168 30.25 9.40 -16.52
C GLN A 168 31.54 8.66 -16.14
N ASP A 169 31.49 7.72 -15.19
CA ASP A 169 32.65 6.93 -14.78
C ASP A 169 33.18 6.06 -15.95
N ILE A 170 32.29 5.44 -16.73
CA ILE A 170 32.66 4.67 -17.93
C ILE A 170 33.33 5.58 -18.96
N HIS A 171 32.78 6.79 -19.18
CA HIS A 171 33.37 7.76 -20.11
C HIS A 171 34.79 8.15 -19.70
N GLN A 172 35.01 8.46 -18.42
CA GLN A 172 36.34 8.82 -17.90
C GLN A 172 37.35 7.66 -18.03
N LEU A 173 36.91 6.43 -17.78
CA LEU A 173 37.78 5.25 -17.94
C LEU A 173 38.18 5.05 -19.40
N ARG A 174 37.27 5.26 -20.34
CA ARG A 174 37.55 5.14 -21.78
C ARG A 174 38.56 6.19 -22.23
N GLU A 175 38.40 7.44 -21.79
CA GLU A 175 39.34 8.52 -22.11
C GLU A 175 40.74 8.23 -21.57
N LYS A 176 40.85 7.74 -20.32
CA LYS A 176 42.15 7.30 -19.77
C LYS A 176 42.77 6.17 -20.59
N LEU A 177 41.97 5.21 -21.05
CA LEU A 177 42.45 4.11 -21.88
C LEU A 177 43.00 4.61 -23.22
N ASP A 178 42.33 5.55 -23.86
CA ASP A 178 42.78 6.17 -25.12
C ASP A 178 44.10 6.94 -24.92
N GLN A 179 44.22 7.70 -23.82
CA GLN A 179 45.48 8.37 -23.46
C GLN A 179 46.63 7.38 -23.23
N HIS A 180 46.37 6.26 -22.55
CA HIS A 180 47.35 5.20 -22.38
C HIS A 180 47.74 4.55 -23.71
N GLY A 181 46.79 4.34 -24.62
CA GLY A 181 47.04 3.84 -25.97
C GLY A 181 47.96 4.77 -26.77
N GLN A 182 47.70 6.08 -26.74
CA GLN A 182 48.56 7.08 -27.38
C GLN A 182 49.98 7.08 -26.81
N ARG A 183 50.12 6.97 -25.48
CA ARG A 183 51.44 6.85 -24.84
C ARG A 183 52.20 5.60 -25.27
N LEU A 184 51.52 4.46 -25.40
CA LEU A 184 52.14 3.21 -25.88
C LEU A 184 52.64 3.36 -27.32
N ILE A 185 51.82 3.96 -28.20
CA ILE A 185 52.24 4.26 -29.58
C ILE A 185 53.50 5.14 -29.56
N GLN A 186 53.50 6.21 -28.77
CA GLN A 186 54.64 7.13 -28.68
C GLN A 186 55.91 6.45 -28.14
N ILE A 187 55.80 5.60 -27.11
CA ILE A 187 56.91 4.80 -26.60
C ILE A 187 57.47 3.88 -27.69
N ASN A 188 56.61 3.18 -28.43
CA ASN A 188 57.04 2.30 -29.51
C ASN A 188 57.76 3.08 -30.63
N THR A 189 57.26 4.27 -30.99
CA THR A 189 57.93 5.16 -31.95
C THR A 189 59.32 5.55 -31.45
N MET A 190 59.45 5.97 -30.19
CA MET A 190 60.74 6.32 -29.59
C MET A 190 61.70 5.12 -29.53
N GLN A 191 61.20 3.91 -29.24
CA GLN A 191 62.03 2.70 -29.23
C GLN A 191 62.55 2.36 -30.63
N ASN A 192 61.74 2.53 -31.68
CA ASN A 192 62.16 2.33 -33.06
C ASN A 192 63.24 3.34 -33.48
N GLU A 193 63.06 4.62 -33.11
CA GLU A 193 64.04 5.68 -33.37
C GLU A 193 65.37 5.38 -32.67
N LEU A 194 65.33 5.00 -31.39
CA LEU A 194 66.53 4.63 -30.63
C LEU A 194 67.26 3.43 -31.25
N LYS A 195 66.50 2.42 -31.72
CA LYS A 195 67.07 1.27 -32.41
C LYS A 195 67.77 1.67 -33.70
N HIS A 196 67.21 2.62 -34.45
CA HIS A 196 67.85 3.17 -35.64
C HIS A 196 69.16 3.90 -35.29
N GLN A 197 69.16 4.75 -34.25
CA GLN A 197 70.36 5.45 -33.81
C GLN A 197 71.47 4.50 -33.34
N ILE A 198 71.12 3.41 -32.65
CA ILE A 198 72.09 2.37 -32.27
C ILE A 198 72.71 1.73 -33.51
N GLN A 199 71.91 1.41 -34.53
CA GLN A 199 72.41 0.82 -35.78
C GLN A 199 73.39 1.76 -36.49
N GLU A 200 73.08 3.06 -36.56
CA GLU A 200 73.99 4.05 -37.14
C GLU A 200 75.31 4.15 -36.36
N MET A 201 75.25 4.12 -35.02
CA MET A 201 76.45 4.11 -34.19
C MET A 201 77.30 2.85 -34.41
N GLU A 202 76.67 1.68 -34.53
CA GLU A 202 77.36 0.43 -34.85
C GLU A 202 78.05 0.50 -36.22
N ASP A 203 77.39 1.06 -37.22
CA ASP A 203 77.95 1.25 -38.57
C ASP A 203 79.17 2.19 -38.54
N VAL A 204 79.09 3.31 -37.81
CA VAL A 204 80.20 4.24 -37.62
C VAL A 204 81.37 3.55 -36.90
N ALA A 205 81.09 2.80 -35.83
CA ALA A 205 82.12 2.05 -35.09
C ALA A 205 82.83 1.04 -35.98
N ASN A 206 82.08 0.31 -36.82
CA ASN A 206 82.62 -0.64 -37.80
C ASN A 206 83.50 0.06 -38.85
N GLN A 207 83.09 1.22 -39.36
CA GLN A 207 83.90 2.03 -40.29
C GLN A 207 85.22 2.50 -39.65
N ILE A 208 85.18 2.96 -38.40
CA ILE A 208 86.36 3.36 -37.65
C ILE A 208 87.30 2.16 -37.45
N ALA A 209 86.79 1.01 -37.05
CA ALA A 209 87.58 -0.22 -36.87
C ALA A 209 88.27 -0.67 -38.16
N ALA A 210 87.58 -0.58 -39.31
CA ALA A 210 88.14 -0.84 -40.62
C ALA A 210 89.29 0.14 -40.95
N LYS A 211 89.09 1.45 -40.71
CA LYS A 211 90.10 2.48 -40.96
C LYS A 211 91.35 2.33 -40.09
N ILE A 212 91.18 1.97 -38.82
CA ILE A 212 92.30 1.66 -37.90
C ILE A 212 93.10 0.46 -38.43
N SER A 213 92.41 -0.57 -38.93
CA SER A 213 93.06 -1.77 -39.50
C SER A 213 93.89 -1.46 -40.75
N GLU A 214 93.51 -0.46 -41.55
CA GLU A 214 94.31 0.04 -42.69
C GLU A 214 95.56 0.82 -42.24
N LEU A 215 95.45 1.59 -41.14
CA LEU A 215 96.50 2.49 -40.64
C LEU A 215 97.56 1.79 -39.78
N ILE A 216 97.27 0.61 -39.22
CA ILE A 216 98.27 -0.22 -38.54
C ILE A 216 98.93 -1.10 -39.61
N PRO A 217 100.13 -0.75 -40.13
CA PRO A 217 100.86 -1.68 -40.99
C PRO A 217 101.10 -2.96 -40.18
N LYS A 218 100.71 -4.11 -40.75
CA LYS A 218 101.10 -5.43 -40.24
C LYS A 218 102.56 -5.34 -39.85
N LYS A 219 102.88 -5.43 -38.55
CA LYS A 219 104.27 -5.52 -38.11
C LYS A 219 104.89 -6.63 -38.94
N SER A 220 105.85 -6.20 -39.75
CA SER A 220 106.68 -7.00 -40.61
C SER A 220 107.17 -8.22 -39.83
N SER A 221 106.58 -9.39 -40.07
CA SER A 221 107.23 -10.67 -39.81
C SER A 221 108.10 -11.01 -41.02
N ARG A 222 109.10 -10.16 -41.29
CA ARG A 222 110.32 -10.56 -42.00
C ARG A 222 111.37 -10.80 -40.92
N PHE A 223 112.12 -11.90 -41.05
CA PHE A 223 113.09 -12.51 -40.13
C PHE A 223 112.43 -13.46 -39.11
N THR A 224 112.72 -14.77 -39.06
CA THR A 224 113.90 -15.55 -39.49
C THR A 224 113.54 -16.95 -39.96
N MET A 225 114.27 -17.38 -40.97
CA MET A 225 114.45 -18.76 -41.41
C MET A 225 115.30 -19.53 -40.37
N THR A 226 114.78 -20.61 -39.79
CA THR A 226 115.53 -21.76 -39.25
C THR A 226 114.51 -22.89 -39.08
N HIS A 227 114.45 -23.88 -39.98
CA HIS A 227 115.20 -25.14 -39.92
C HIS A 227 115.14 -25.86 -38.55
N ILE A 228 114.87 -27.17 -38.63
CA ILE A 228 115.11 -28.26 -37.63
C ILE A 228 113.93 -28.46 -36.65
N LEU A 229 113.40 -29.66 -36.38
CA LEU A 229 113.52 -31.04 -36.87
C LEU A 229 112.36 -31.82 -36.21
N LYS A 230 111.85 -32.85 -36.89
CA LYS A 230 111.25 -34.10 -36.37
C LYS A 230 110.08 -34.03 -35.39
#